data_AF-A0A924LJ65-F1
#
_entry.id   AF-A0A924LJ65-F1
#
_cell.length_a   1.000
_cell.length_b   1.000
_cell.length_c   1.000
_cell.angle_alpha   90.00
_cell.angle_beta   90.00
_cell.angle_gamma   90.00
#
_symmetry.space_group_name_H-M   'P 1'
#
loop_
_entity.id
_entity.type
_entity.pdbx_description
1 polymer ?
#
loop_
_entity_poly.entity_id
_entity_poly.type
_entity_poly.pdbx_seq_one_letter_code
_entity_poly.pdbx_strand_id
1 'polypeptide(L)'
;MNYRHAFHAGNFGDCMKHALLVWLLGAMQKKPGAIFALDTHAGVGRYDLTEGPAARTGEWQSGIARLLDNPPLELADYVALVKQEGLYPGSPAIIQAMLRPQDRLACCELHPEDLMALRRNFGRDKQVSVHGRDAWEALGALLPPPTERRAFILVDPPYEATDEFYRLTDGLKRGYARFPTGVFAAWYPIKHRAPTRAFHNAMQQSGIKDIVAAEFWLRPAIDAARLNGCGLLVINPPYGFEAAASDIMAALVARLADDFDAGFDVARIANE
;
A
#
# COMPACT_ATOMS: atom_id res chain seq x y z
N MET A 1 4.48 -19.64 -2.90
CA MET A 1 4.47 -18.24 -3.35
C MET A 1 5.76 -18.04 -4.11
N ASN A 2 5.68 -17.74 -5.41
CA ASN A 2 6.85 -17.60 -6.28
C ASN A 2 7.22 -16.11 -6.47
N TYR A 3 6.27 -15.21 -6.23
CA TYR A 3 6.43 -13.78 -6.33
C TYR A 3 7.38 -13.29 -5.26
N ARG A 4 8.34 -12.46 -5.68
CA ARG A 4 9.26 -11.75 -4.81
C ARG A 4 9.16 -10.27 -5.17
N HIS A 5 8.69 -9.46 -4.24
CA HIS A 5 8.48 -8.02 -4.48
C HIS A 5 9.76 -7.28 -4.88
N ALA A 6 10.93 -7.82 -4.51
CA ALA A 6 12.23 -7.26 -4.86
C ALA A 6 12.45 -7.05 -6.38
N PHE A 7 11.76 -7.77 -7.26
CA PHE A 7 11.85 -7.54 -8.72
C PHE A 7 11.08 -6.30 -9.20
N HIS A 8 10.17 -5.78 -8.40
CA HIS A 8 9.24 -4.70 -8.76
C HIS A 8 9.41 -3.46 -7.88
N ALA A 9 10.31 -3.53 -6.89
CA ALA A 9 10.54 -2.49 -5.92
C ALA A 9 10.81 -1.14 -6.60
N GLY A 10 10.04 -0.12 -6.23
CA GLY A 10 10.22 1.24 -6.74
C GLY A 10 9.57 1.51 -8.09
N ASN A 11 8.78 0.58 -8.64
CA ASN A 11 8.00 0.85 -9.83
C ASN A 11 6.87 1.88 -9.57
N PHE A 12 6.10 2.20 -10.60
CA PHE A 12 5.01 3.18 -10.50
C PHE A 12 3.92 2.78 -9.49
N GLY A 13 3.65 1.48 -9.35
CA GLY A 13 2.63 0.96 -8.44
C GLY A 13 3.02 1.16 -6.99
N ASP A 14 4.30 0.92 -6.67
CA ASP A 14 4.85 1.27 -5.37
C ASP A 14 4.85 2.78 -5.14
N CYS A 15 5.20 3.61 -6.13
CA CYS A 15 5.19 5.06 -5.98
C CYS A 15 3.79 5.57 -5.60
N MET A 16 2.74 5.08 -6.26
CA MET A 16 1.35 5.41 -5.95
C MET A 16 0.96 4.94 -4.55
N LYS A 17 1.20 3.65 -4.24
CA LYS A 17 0.90 3.05 -2.95
C LYS A 17 1.58 3.79 -1.79
N HIS A 18 2.87 4.05 -1.93
CA HIS A 18 3.69 4.63 -0.88
C HIS A 18 3.47 6.12 -0.68
N ALA A 19 3.19 6.89 -1.73
CA ALA A 19 2.79 8.29 -1.60
C ALA A 19 1.47 8.43 -0.84
N LEU A 20 0.47 7.61 -1.18
CA LEU A 20 -0.81 7.60 -0.46
C LEU A 20 -0.66 7.07 0.98
N LEU A 21 0.18 6.06 1.21
CA LEU A 21 0.50 5.55 2.54
C LEU A 21 1.07 6.63 3.46
N VAL A 22 2.06 7.39 2.98
CA VAL A 22 2.65 8.51 3.73
C VAL A 22 1.59 9.54 4.08
N TRP A 23 0.75 9.92 3.11
CA TRP A 23 -0.33 10.87 3.37
C TRP A 23 -1.34 10.35 4.40
N LEU A 24 -1.79 9.10 4.27
CA LEU A 24 -2.78 8.48 5.16
C LEU A 24 -2.27 8.43 6.61
N LEU A 25 -1.04 7.99 6.82
CA LEU A 25 -0.42 7.96 8.15
C LEU A 25 -0.27 9.37 8.72
N GLY A 26 0.23 10.33 7.94
CA GLY A 26 0.37 11.72 8.37
C GLY A 26 -0.98 12.34 8.78
N ALA A 27 -2.03 12.10 7.99
CA ALA A 27 -3.39 12.55 8.30
C ALA A 27 -3.92 11.92 9.59
N MET A 28 -3.67 10.63 9.81
CA MET A 28 -4.03 9.95 11.04
C MET A 28 -3.27 10.50 12.26
N GLN A 29 -2.00 10.86 12.12
CA GLN A 29 -1.17 11.34 13.24
C GLN A 29 -1.57 12.72 13.77
N LYS A 30 -2.40 13.49 13.05
CA LYS A 30 -2.98 14.74 13.53
C LYS A 30 -3.81 14.59 14.81
N LYS A 31 -4.34 13.40 15.09
CA LYS A 31 -5.06 13.09 16.34
C LYS A 31 -4.10 12.50 17.40
N PRO A 32 -4.25 12.87 18.70
CA PRO A 32 -3.30 12.52 19.75
C PRO A 32 -3.31 11.03 20.20
N GLY A 33 -4.12 10.15 19.62
CA GLY A 33 -4.15 8.72 19.99
C GLY A 33 -3.12 7.89 19.25
N ALA A 34 -2.54 6.90 19.95
CA ALA A 34 -1.65 5.89 19.41
C ALA A 34 -2.30 5.13 18.22
N ILE A 35 -1.48 4.83 17.21
CA ILE A 35 -1.87 4.10 16.01
C ILE A 35 -1.18 2.74 16.03
N PHE A 36 -1.96 1.68 15.86
CA PHE A 36 -1.44 0.38 15.49
C PHE A 36 -1.45 0.25 13.97
N ALA A 37 -0.29 0.13 13.35
CA ALA A 37 -0.16 -0.18 11.95
C ALA A 37 -0.02 -1.69 11.74
N LEU A 38 -0.77 -2.25 10.80
CA LEU A 38 -0.66 -3.64 10.37
C LEU A 38 -0.32 -3.67 8.88
N ASP A 39 0.87 -4.15 8.55
CA ASP A 39 1.26 -4.49 7.19
C ASP A 39 1.12 -6.00 7.00
N THR A 40 0.11 -6.40 6.22
CA THR A 40 -0.23 -7.82 6.06
C THR A 40 0.67 -8.58 5.09
N HIS A 41 1.37 -7.86 4.21
CA HIS A 41 2.21 -8.41 3.13
C HIS A 41 3.51 -7.60 3.06
N ALA A 42 4.30 -7.68 4.13
CA ALA A 42 5.39 -6.75 4.39
C ALA A 42 6.60 -6.89 3.44
N GLY A 43 6.78 -8.04 2.79
CA GLY A 43 7.99 -8.32 2.04
C GLY A 43 9.24 -8.27 2.94
N VAL A 44 10.35 -7.80 2.40
CA VAL A 44 11.61 -7.65 3.16
C VAL A 44 11.78 -6.24 3.77
N GLY A 45 10.90 -5.31 3.39
CA GLY A 45 10.82 -3.93 3.87
C GLY A 45 11.88 -2.95 3.36
N ARG A 46 13.08 -3.36 2.94
CA ARG A 46 14.09 -2.50 2.31
C ARG A 46 14.70 -3.19 1.10
N TYR A 47 14.84 -2.46 -0.01
CA TYR A 47 15.27 -3.01 -1.29
C TYR A 47 16.46 -2.22 -1.86
N ASP A 48 17.52 -2.94 -2.24
CA ASP A 48 18.57 -2.38 -3.08
C ASP A 48 18.07 -2.34 -4.53
N LEU A 49 18.08 -1.16 -5.14
CA LEU A 49 17.65 -0.94 -6.52
C LEU A 49 18.79 -1.13 -7.53
N THR A 50 20.03 -1.00 -7.07
CA THR A 50 21.24 -1.01 -7.90
C THR A 50 21.86 -2.39 -8.01
N GLU A 51 21.53 -3.28 -7.07
CA GLU A 51 21.97 -4.67 -7.07
C GLU A 51 20.77 -5.65 -7.04
N GLY A 52 21.03 -6.91 -7.35
CA GLY A 52 20.04 -7.98 -7.15
C GLY A 52 18.82 -7.93 -8.08
N PRO A 53 17.63 -8.37 -7.61
CA PRO A 53 16.43 -8.52 -8.42
C PRO A 53 15.94 -7.23 -9.10
N ALA A 54 15.91 -6.10 -8.38
CA ALA A 54 15.44 -4.81 -8.90
C ALA A 54 16.32 -4.28 -10.03
N ALA A 55 17.64 -4.49 -9.94
CA ALA A 55 18.58 -4.12 -10.99
C ALA A 55 18.39 -4.93 -12.29
N ARG A 56 17.87 -6.17 -12.19
CA ARG A 56 17.64 -7.04 -13.36
C ARG A 56 16.43 -6.61 -14.19
N THR A 57 15.38 -6.09 -13.54
CA THR A 57 14.16 -5.63 -14.23
C THR A 57 14.23 -4.15 -14.57
N GLY A 58 14.86 -3.34 -13.71
CA GLY A 58 14.99 -1.89 -13.90
C GLY A 58 13.69 -1.10 -13.76
N GLU A 59 12.60 -1.71 -13.25
CA GLU A 59 11.29 -1.03 -13.16
C GLU A 59 11.33 0.27 -12.34
N TRP A 60 12.24 0.35 -11.37
CA TRP A 60 12.44 1.54 -10.53
C TRP A 60 12.89 2.78 -11.31
N GLN A 61 13.51 2.59 -12.49
CA GLN A 61 14.00 3.67 -13.34
C GLN A 61 12.84 4.47 -13.96
N SER A 62 11.73 3.79 -14.27
CA SER A 62 10.50 4.43 -14.76
C SER A 62 9.52 4.78 -13.63
N GLY A 63 9.83 4.40 -12.39
CA GLY A 63 9.10 4.77 -11.18
C GLY A 63 9.86 5.80 -10.35
N ILE A 64 10.34 5.38 -9.18
CA ILE A 64 10.89 6.27 -8.15
C ILE A 64 12.03 7.16 -8.66
N ALA A 65 12.88 6.67 -9.57
CA ALA A 65 13.99 7.47 -10.10
C ALA A 65 13.52 8.79 -10.74
N ARG A 66 12.35 8.79 -11.41
CA ARG A 66 11.76 9.99 -12.04
C ARG A 66 11.21 11.00 -11.04
N LEU A 67 11.03 10.60 -9.78
CA LEU A 67 10.49 11.44 -8.72
C LEU A 67 11.58 12.03 -7.80
N LEU A 68 12.79 11.47 -7.81
CA LEU A 68 13.85 11.87 -6.89
C LEU A 68 14.29 13.33 -7.09
N ASP A 69 14.32 13.83 -8.33
CA ASP A 69 14.76 15.19 -8.61
C ASP A 69 13.60 16.19 -8.63
N ASN A 70 13.75 17.26 -7.85
CA ASN A 70 12.78 18.34 -7.67
C ASN A 70 11.33 17.85 -7.59
N PRO A 71 10.95 17.02 -6.59
CA PRO A 71 9.61 16.43 -6.53
C PRO A 71 8.54 17.52 -6.43
N PRO A 72 7.35 17.32 -7.06
CA PRO A 72 6.17 18.14 -6.77
C PRO A 72 5.87 18.16 -5.27
N LEU A 73 5.23 19.22 -4.78
CA LEU A 73 4.96 19.42 -3.36
C LEU A 73 4.16 18.24 -2.76
N GLU A 74 3.22 17.72 -3.55
CA GLU A 74 2.33 16.60 -3.21
C GLU A 74 3.09 15.29 -2.95
N LEU A 75 4.30 15.16 -3.51
CA LEU A 75 5.15 13.97 -3.39
C LEU A 75 6.38 14.21 -2.49
N ALA A 76 6.55 15.43 -1.96
CA ALA A 76 7.77 15.85 -1.30
C ALA A 76 8.08 15.00 -0.06
N ASP A 77 7.08 14.76 0.81
CA ASP A 77 7.27 13.96 2.03
C ASP A 77 7.65 12.51 1.71
N TYR A 78 6.99 11.92 0.72
CA TYR A 78 7.32 10.57 0.26
C TYR A 78 8.75 10.49 -0.30
N VAL A 79 9.11 11.41 -1.19
CA VAL A 79 10.45 11.41 -1.81
C VAL A 79 11.54 11.74 -0.78
N ALA A 80 11.27 12.61 0.19
CA ALA A 80 12.18 12.91 1.28
C ALA A 80 12.46 11.66 2.13
N LEU A 81 11.42 10.89 2.47
CA LEU A 81 11.56 9.63 3.20
C LEU A 81 12.39 8.61 2.41
N VAL A 82 12.11 8.45 1.11
CA VAL A 82 12.91 7.57 0.23
C VAL A 82 14.39 7.97 0.23
N LYS A 83 14.69 9.26 0.12
CA LYS A 83 16.08 9.75 0.14
C LYS A 83 16.76 9.51 1.48
N GLN A 84 16.04 9.63 2.59
CA GLN A 84 16.59 9.45 3.93
C GLN A 84 16.97 7.99 4.23
N GLU A 85 16.19 7.02 3.75
CA GLU A 85 16.44 5.59 4.01
C GLU A 85 17.65 5.04 3.26
N GLY A 86 18.08 5.68 2.16
CA GLY A 86 19.26 5.30 1.35
C GLY A 86 19.09 4.05 0.49
N LEU A 87 18.28 3.09 0.93
CA LEU A 87 17.70 2.01 0.11
C LEU A 87 16.24 2.34 -0.21
N TYR A 88 15.65 1.69 -1.22
CA TYR A 88 14.23 1.89 -1.48
C TYR A 88 13.39 1.30 -0.33
N PRO A 89 12.60 2.12 0.37
CA PRO A 89 11.81 1.66 1.49
C PRO A 89 10.50 1.05 0.98
N GLY A 90 10.27 -0.22 1.31
CA GLY A 90 8.94 -0.82 1.24
C GLY A 90 8.04 -0.26 2.34
N SER A 91 6.76 -0.66 2.33
CA SER A 91 5.78 -0.22 3.32
C SER A 91 6.21 -0.41 4.79
N PRO A 92 6.91 -1.48 5.21
CA PRO A 92 7.39 -1.58 6.59
C PRO A 92 8.39 -0.48 6.98
N ALA A 93 9.32 -0.13 6.09
CA ALA A 93 10.32 0.91 6.35
C ALA A 93 9.67 2.29 6.39
N ILE A 94 8.72 2.55 5.48
CA ILE A 94 7.93 3.78 5.47
C ILE A 94 7.14 3.92 6.78
N ILE A 95 6.39 2.89 7.16
CA ILE A 95 5.58 2.94 8.37
C ILE A 95 6.49 3.13 9.60
N GLN A 96 7.59 2.36 9.70
CA GLN A 96 8.55 2.46 10.79
C GLN A 96 9.10 3.88 10.94
N ALA A 97 9.56 4.49 9.85
CA ALA A 97 10.13 5.84 9.85
C ALA A 97 9.12 6.91 10.31
N MET A 98 7.82 6.65 10.14
CA MET A 98 6.75 7.55 10.55
C MET A 98 6.22 7.27 11.96
N LEU A 99 6.58 6.16 12.64
CA LEU A 99 6.05 5.86 13.98
C LEU A 99 6.41 6.95 14.99
N ARG A 100 5.42 7.40 15.77
CA ARG A 100 5.64 8.18 17.00
C ARG A 100 5.93 7.22 18.16
N PRO A 101 6.52 7.68 19.29
CA PRO A 101 6.92 6.80 20.40
C PRO A 101 5.82 5.90 20.99
N GLN A 102 4.55 6.28 20.82
CA GLN A 102 3.38 5.53 21.28
C GLN A 102 2.76 4.60 20.23
N ASP A 103 3.18 4.70 18.98
CA ASP A 103 2.64 3.92 17.87
C ASP A 103 3.33 2.54 17.80
N ARG A 104 2.69 1.58 17.15
CA ARG A 104 3.23 0.22 16.96
C ARG A 104 2.99 -0.27 15.55
N LEU A 105 3.85 -1.17 15.09
CA LEU A 105 3.77 -1.82 13.79
C LEU A 105 3.79 -3.34 13.96
N ALA A 106 2.89 -4.03 13.28
CA ALA A 106 2.97 -5.46 13.01
C ALA A 106 3.18 -5.70 11.51
N CYS A 107 4.22 -6.44 11.17
CA CYS A 107 4.52 -6.85 9.80
C CYS A 107 4.32 -8.36 9.66
N CYS A 108 3.57 -8.79 8.66
CA CYS A 108 3.38 -10.20 8.33
C CYS A 108 4.09 -10.54 7.01
N GLU A 109 4.81 -11.65 7.01
CA GLU A 109 5.43 -12.21 5.80
C GLU A 109 5.37 -13.74 5.87
N LEU A 110 4.98 -14.38 4.77
CA LEU A 110 4.77 -15.83 4.69
C LEU A 110 5.97 -16.54 4.04
N HIS A 111 6.68 -15.89 3.11
CA HIS A 111 7.82 -16.46 2.43
C HIS A 111 9.01 -16.60 3.40
N PRO A 112 9.53 -17.82 3.67
CA PRO A 112 10.52 -18.05 4.73
C PRO A 112 11.79 -17.20 4.61
N GLU A 113 12.33 -17.02 3.40
CA GLU A 113 13.52 -16.20 3.19
C GLU A 113 13.27 -14.71 3.40
N ASP A 114 12.10 -14.22 2.97
CA ASP A 114 11.76 -12.80 3.08
C ASP A 114 11.45 -12.47 4.54
N LEU A 115 10.79 -13.38 5.26
CA LEU A 115 10.60 -13.30 6.70
C LEU A 115 11.93 -13.21 7.46
N MET A 116 12.95 -13.99 7.08
CA MET A 116 14.28 -13.89 7.69
C MET A 116 14.93 -12.52 7.42
N ALA A 117 14.80 -11.98 6.21
CA ALA A 117 15.26 -10.64 5.88
C ALA A 117 14.51 -9.56 6.66
N LEU A 118 13.18 -9.64 6.73
CA LEU A 118 12.32 -8.74 7.47
C LEU A 118 12.66 -8.75 8.98
N ARG A 119 12.88 -9.92 9.59
CA ARG A 119 13.34 -10.02 10.99
C ARG A 119 14.70 -9.35 11.22
N ARG A 120 15.64 -9.49 10.28
CA ARG A 120 16.94 -8.80 10.37
C ARG A 120 16.79 -7.28 10.30
N ASN A 121 15.89 -6.80 9.43
CA ASN A 121 15.67 -5.39 9.18
C ASN A 121 14.91 -4.67 10.30
N PHE A 122 13.99 -5.36 10.99
CA PHE A 122 13.06 -4.70 11.94
C PHE A 122 13.01 -5.34 13.34
N GLY A 123 13.49 -6.56 13.53
CA GLY A 123 13.29 -7.32 14.78
C GLY A 123 14.00 -6.76 16.02
N ARG A 124 14.82 -5.71 15.86
CA ARG A 124 15.48 -5.00 16.98
C ARG A 124 14.69 -3.77 17.47
N ASP A 125 13.73 -3.29 16.68
CA ASP A 125 12.89 -2.17 17.06
C ASP A 125 11.75 -2.66 17.95
N LYS A 126 11.63 -2.08 19.15
CA LYS A 126 10.61 -2.47 20.14
C LYS A 126 9.19 -2.07 19.72
N GLN A 127 9.04 -1.13 18.79
CA GLN A 127 7.74 -0.73 18.25
C GLN A 127 7.27 -1.67 17.14
N VAL A 128 8.15 -2.54 16.62
CA VAL A 128 7.85 -3.41 15.48
C VAL A 128 7.80 -4.88 15.90
N SER A 129 6.73 -5.57 15.51
CA SER A 129 6.59 -7.03 15.65
C SER A 129 6.55 -7.69 14.28
N VAL A 130 7.33 -8.75 14.08
CA VAL A 130 7.44 -9.47 12.81
C VAL A 130 6.86 -10.87 12.94
N HIS A 131 5.85 -11.18 12.13
CA HIS A 131 5.05 -12.40 12.17
C HIS A 131 5.26 -13.24 10.91
N GLY A 132 5.63 -14.51 11.10
CA GLY A 132 5.66 -15.51 10.03
C GLY A 132 4.29 -16.14 9.86
N ARG A 133 3.38 -15.50 9.12
CA ARG A 133 1.93 -15.78 9.17
C ARG A 133 1.26 -15.46 7.83
N ASP A 134 0.20 -16.19 7.51
CA ASP A 134 -0.70 -15.85 6.40
C ASP A 134 -1.46 -14.53 6.68
N ALA A 135 -1.42 -13.61 5.71
CA ALA A 135 -2.00 -12.28 5.78
C ALA A 135 -3.50 -12.26 6.13
N TRP A 136 -4.27 -13.22 5.61
CA TRP A 136 -5.71 -13.29 5.77
C TRP A 136 -6.10 -13.81 7.15
N GLU A 137 -5.26 -14.64 7.74
CA GLU A 137 -5.36 -15.00 9.16
C GLU A 137 -4.97 -13.83 10.07
N ALA A 138 -3.99 -13.01 9.65
CA ALA A 138 -3.51 -11.86 10.43
C ALA A 138 -4.61 -10.83 10.71
N LEU A 139 -5.45 -10.53 9.71
CA LEU A 139 -6.62 -9.67 9.86
C LEU A 139 -7.58 -10.17 10.95
N GLY A 140 -7.66 -11.48 11.16
CA GLY A 140 -8.50 -12.09 12.18
C GLY A 140 -7.86 -12.21 13.57
N ALA A 141 -6.53 -12.25 13.62
CA ALA A 141 -5.78 -12.52 14.84
C ALA A 141 -5.17 -11.27 15.49
N LEU A 142 -4.87 -10.25 14.70
CA LEU A 142 -4.19 -9.02 15.14
C LEU A 142 -5.14 -7.83 15.27
N LEU A 143 -6.41 -8.00 14.88
CA LEU A 143 -7.46 -7.00 15.06
C LEU A 143 -8.55 -7.49 16.02
N PRO A 144 -9.10 -6.59 16.87
CA PRO A 144 -8.57 -5.27 17.17
C PRO A 144 -7.23 -5.38 17.94
N PRO A 145 -6.32 -4.39 17.81
CA PRO A 145 -5.14 -4.33 18.66
C PRO A 145 -5.55 -4.17 20.13
N PRO A 146 -4.76 -4.70 21.09
CA PRO A 146 -5.17 -4.76 22.49
C PRO A 146 -5.15 -3.39 23.19
N THR A 147 -4.31 -2.45 22.73
CA THR A 147 -4.04 -1.19 23.41
C THR A 147 -4.44 0.05 22.62
N GLU A 148 -4.23 0.03 21.31
CA GLU A 148 -4.44 1.16 20.43
C GLU A 148 -5.92 1.24 20.02
N ARG A 149 -6.53 2.41 20.22
CA ARG A 149 -7.93 2.63 19.80
C ARG A 149 -8.06 3.04 18.34
N ARG A 150 -6.95 3.03 17.60
CA ARG A 150 -6.86 3.45 16.20
C ARG A 150 -5.91 2.50 15.49
N ALA A 151 -6.27 2.09 14.28
CA ALA A 151 -5.38 1.28 13.47
C ALA A 151 -5.38 1.73 12.01
N PHE A 152 -4.22 1.55 11.39
CA PHE A 152 -4.02 1.62 9.96
C PHE A 152 -3.67 0.21 9.47
N ILE A 153 -4.38 -0.31 8.47
CA ILE A 153 -4.19 -1.67 7.96
C ILE A 153 -3.87 -1.58 6.48
N LEU A 154 -2.67 -2.02 6.08
CA LEU A 154 -2.26 -2.15 4.69
C LEU A 154 -2.43 -3.61 4.22
N VAL A 155 -3.18 -3.78 3.14
CA VAL A 155 -3.39 -5.07 2.47
C VAL A 155 -2.87 -4.99 1.04
N ASP A 156 -1.72 -5.61 0.79
CA ASP A 156 -0.98 -5.52 -0.48
C ASP A 156 -0.55 -6.91 -0.98
N PRO A 157 -1.50 -7.78 -1.36
CA PRO A 157 -1.17 -9.12 -1.79
C PRO A 157 -0.45 -9.12 -3.15
N PRO A 158 0.24 -10.22 -3.50
CA PRO A 158 1.01 -10.30 -4.75
C PRO A 158 0.16 -10.58 -6.00
N TYR A 159 -1.13 -10.93 -5.85
CA TYR A 159 -2.03 -11.31 -6.95
C TYR A 159 -1.52 -12.46 -7.84
N GLU A 160 -0.86 -13.46 -7.22
CA GLU A 160 -0.45 -14.70 -7.91
C GLU A 160 -1.62 -15.68 -8.09
N ALA A 161 -2.53 -15.75 -7.12
CA ALA A 161 -3.66 -16.67 -7.15
C ALA A 161 -4.86 -16.03 -7.88
N THR A 162 -5.62 -16.85 -8.60
CA THR A 162 -6.76 -16.40 -9.41
C THR A 162 -7.92 -15.83 -8.58
N ASP A 163 -8.00 -16.22 -7.31
CA ASP A 163 -9.04 -15.82 -6.35
C ASP A 163 -8.61 -14.68 -5.41
N GLU A 164 -7.48 -14.03 -5.66
CA GLU A 164 -6.93 -12.97 -4.79
C GLU A 164 -7.90 -11.81 -4.55
N PHE A 165 -8.63 -11.34 -5.57
CA PHE A 165 -9.67 -10.31 -5.37
C PHE A 165 -10.81 -10.77 -4.45
N TYR A 166 -11.15 -12.06 -4.47
CA TYR A 166 -12.13 -12.62 -3.56
C TYR A 166 -11.57 -12.69 -2.13
N ARG A 167 -10.33 -13.18 -1.96
CA ARG A 167 -9.64 -13.22 -0.66
C ARG A 167 -9.50 -11.81 -0.07
N LEU A 168 -9.20 -10.81 -0.91
CA LEU A 168 -9.15 -9.40 -0.52
C LEU A 168 -10.48 -8.91 0.02
N THR A 169 -11.57 -9.12 -0.72
CA THR A 169 -12.92 -8.71 -0.31
C THR A 169 -13.30 -9.36 1.02
N ASP A 170 -13.11 -10.67 1.15
CA ASP A 170 -13.45 -11.41 2.36
C ASP A 170 -12.56 -11.01 3.55
N GLY A 171 -11.27 -10.81 3.32
CA GLY A 171 -10.32 -10.32 4.31
C GLY A 171 -10.71 -8.95 4.86
N LEU A 172 -11.03 -8.00 3.97
CA LEU A 172 -11.50 -6.66 4.36
C LEU A 172 -12.78 -6.73 5.19
N LYS A 173 -13.76 -7.57 4.79
CA LYS A 173 -14.99 -7.78 5.56
C LYS A 173 -14.72 -8.35 6.95
N ARG A 174 -13.85 -9.34 7.06
CA ARG A 174 -13.47 -9.97 8.35
C ARG A 174 -12.68 -9.02 9.25
N GLY A 175 -11.79 -8.22 8.68
CA GLY A 175 -11.02 -7.20 9.40
C GLY A 175 -11.94 -6.08 9.90
N TYR A 176 -12.79 -5.55 9.03
CA TYR A 176 -13.76 -4.51 9.36
C TYR A 176 -14.75 -4.97 10.44
N ALA A 177 -15.29 -6.19 10.35
CA ALA A 177 -16.20 -6.72 11.36
C ALA A 177 -15.58 -6.79 12.77
N ARG A 178 -14.25 -6.97 12.86
CA ARG A 178 -13.51 -6.95 14.13
C ARG A 178 -13.17 -5.55 14.59
N PHE A 179 -12.81 -4.66 13.66
CA PHE A 179 -12.43 -3.30 13.99
C PHE A 179 -13.03 -2.27 13.01
N PRO A 180 -14.32 -1.93 13.16
CA PRO A 180 -15.04 -1.09 12.21
C PRO A 180 -14.52 0.35 12.11
N THR A 181 -13.75 0.82 13.10
CA THR A 181 -13.17 2.17 13.13
C THR A 181 -11.73 2.23 12.61
N GLY A 182 -11.17 1.10 12.17
CA GLY A 182 -9.84 1.06 11.55
C GLY A 182 -9.84 1.69 10.16
N VAL A 183 -8.72 2.28 9.76
CA VAL A 183 -8.48 2.72 8.37
C VAL A 183 -7.85 1.54 7.63
N PHE A 184 -8.54 1.02 6.63
CA PHE A 184 -8.03 -0.10 5.82
C PHE A 184 -7.66 0.42 4.44
N ALA A 185 -6.44 0.16 3.98
CA ALA A 185 -5.95 0.51 2.66
C ALA A 185 -5.56 -0.78 1.92
N ALA A 186 -6.26 -1.08 0.84
CA ALA A 186 -6.09 -2.29 0.04
C ALA A 186 -5.55 -1.93 -1.35
N TRP A 187 -4.31 -2.28 -1.63
CA TRP A 187 -3.71 -2.09 -2.95
C TRP A 187 -4.18 -3.19 -3.90
N TYR A 188 -4.40 -2.86 -5.17
CA TYR A 188 -4.73 -3.85 -6.19
C TYR A 188 -4.21 -3.46 -7.60
N PRO A 189 -3.86 -4.46 -8.44
CA PRO A 189 -3.38 -4.22 -9.80
C PRO A 189 -4.53 -4.06 -10.79
N ILE A 190 -4.34 -3.19 -11.78
CA ILE A 190 -5.23 -3.03 -12.94
C ILE A 190 -4.54 -3.63 -14.17
N LYS A 191 -4.68 -4.95 -14.35
CA LYS A 191 -4.32 -5.65 -15.60
C LYS A 191 -5.45 -5.59 -16.62
N HIS A 192 -6.69 -5.75 -16.13
CA HIS A 192 -7.93 -5.63 -16.89
C HIS A 192 -9.02 -5.01 -16.00
N ARG A 193 -10.00 -4.31 -16.59
CA ARG A 193 -11.03 -3.60 -15.80
C ARG A 193 -12.09 -4.52 -15.19
N ALA A 194 -12.31 -5.71 -15.73
CA ALA A 194 -13.38 -6.60 -15.24
C ALA A 194 -13.17 -7.08 -13.79
N PRO A 195 -11.98 -7.59 -13.37
CA PRO A 195 -11.76 -7.96 -11.97
C PRO A 195 -11.88 -6.79 -11.00
N THR A 196 -11.41 -5.60 -11.36
CA THR A 196 -11.44 -4.42 -10.49
C THR A 196 -12.87 -3.90 -10.31
N ARG A 197 -13.67 -3.86 -11.38
CA ARG A 197 -15.11 -3.55 -11.30
C ARG A 197 -15.88 -4.55 -10.44
N ALA A 198 -15.56 -5.85 -10.57
CA ALA A 198 -16.18 -6.88 -9.74
C ALA A 198 -15.82 -6.71 -8.26
N PHE A 199 -14.57 -6.36 -7.96
CA PHE A 199 -14.11 -6.03 -6.61
C PHE A 199 -14.84 -4.81 -6.03
N HIS A 200 -14.94 -3.70 -6.78
CA HIS A 200 -15.68 -2.51 -6.34
C HIS A 200 -17.15 -2.80 -6.07
N ASN A 201 -17.82 -3.53 -6.96
CA ASN A 201 -19.21 -3.94 -6.77
C ASN A 201 -19.37 -4.82 -5.52
N ALA A 202 -18.46 -5.75 -5.27
CA ALA A 202 -18.49 -6.60 -4.10
C ALA A 202 -18.28 -5.80 -2.80
N MET A 203 -17.40 -4.80 -2.82
CA MET A 203 -17.21 -3.88 -1.69
C MET A 203 -18.44 -3.00 -1.47
N GLN A 204 -19.07 -2.48 -2.52
CA GLN A 204 -20.31 -1.71 -2.41
C GLN A 204 -21.46 -2.56 -1.81
N GLN A 205 -21.55 -3.83 -2.20
CA GLN A 205 -22.56 -4.77 -1.70
C GLN A 205 -22.22 -5.36 -0.32
N SER A 206 -21.03 -5.08 0.23
CA SER A 206 -20.58 -5.66 1.49
C SER A 206 -21.32 -5.12 2.72
N GLY A 207 -21.98 -3.96 2.59
CA GLY A 207 -22.59 -3.21 3.68
C GLY A 207 -21.60 -2.34 4.47
N ILE A 208 -20.31 -2.37 4.14
CA ILE A 208 -19.30 -1.45 4.67
C ILE A 208 -19.54 -0.07 4.06
N LYS A 209 -19.37 0.95 4.90
CA LYS A 209 -19.57 2.36 4.55
C LYS A 209 -18.24 3.08 4.40
N ASP A 210 -18.32 4.31 3.88
CA ASP A 210 -17.20 5.24 3.73
C ASP A 210 -15.99 4.58 3.03
N ILE A 211 -16.21 4.24 1.75
CA ILE A 211 -15.21 3.56 0.92
C ILE A 211 -14.86 4.45 -0.26
N VAL A 212 -13.57 4.72 -0.45
CA VAL A 212 -13.02 5.47 -1.59
C VAL A 212 -12.02 4.59 -2.33
N ALA A 213 -12.08 4.55 -3.64
CA ALA A 213 -11.06 3.94 -4.50
C ALA A 213 -10.29 5.05 -5.22
N ALA A 214 -8.98 5.07 -5.05
CA ALA A 214 -8.06 5.90 -5.83
C ALA A 214 -7.36 5.00 -6.86
N GLU A 215 -7.58 5.23 -8.15
CA GLU A 215 -6.99 4.46 -9.24
C GLU A 215 -6.07 5.34 -10.10
N PHE A 216 -4.95 4.77 -10.54
CA PHE A 216 -3.94 5.41 -11.37
C PHE A 216 -3.52 4.43 -12.47
N TRP A 217 -3.37 4.91 -13.71
CA TRP A 217 -2.87 4.12 -14.82
C TRP A 217 -1.94 4.92 -15.72
N LEU A 218 -0.91 4.24 -16.24
CA LEU A 218 0.02 4.82 -17.20
C LEU A 218 -0.40 4.58 -18.65
N ARG A 219 -1.32 3.63 -18.87
CA ARG A 219 -1.72 3.18 -20.20
C ARG A 219 -3.12 2.55 -20.16
N PRO A 220 -3.81 2.43 -21.31
CA PRO A 220 -5.10 1.74 -21.37
C PRO A 220 -4.99 0.29 -20.90
N ALA A 221 -6.04 -0.20 -20.23
CA ALA A 221 -6.09 -1.58 -19.72
C ALA A 221 -6.44 -2.61 -20.82
N ILE A 222 -5.69 -2.59 -21.92
CA ILE A 222 -5.91 -3.42 -23.12
C ILE A 222 -5.03 -4.67 -23.16
N ASP A 223 -3.88 -4.66 -22.50
CA ASP A 223 -2.96 -5.82 -22.41
C ASP A 223 -3.03 -6.45 -21.02
N ALA A 224 -3.74 -7.58 -20.91
CA ALA A 224 -3.89 -8.31 -19.65
C ALA A 224 -2.59 -8.98 -19.16
N ALA A 225 -1.55 -9.06 -20.00
CA ALA A 225 -0.25 -9.62 -19.63
C ALA A 225 0.64 -8.63 -18.85
N ARG A 226 0.27 -7.34 -18.83
CA ARG A 226 1.05 -6.26 -18.20
C ARG A 226 0.24 -5.54 -17.12
N LEU A 227 0.94 -4.88 -16.21
CA LEU A 227 0.33 -3.97 -15.25
C LEU A 227 0.08 -2.62 -15.94
N ASN A 228 -1.19 -2.33 -16.22
CA ASN A 228 -1.59 -1.09 -16.92
C ASN A 228 -1.79 0.07 -15.93
N GLY A 229 -2.23 -0.26 -14.73
CA GLY A 229 -2.40 0.65 -13.61
C GLY A 229 -2.50 -0.09 -12.28
N CYS A 230 -2.82 0.63 -11.22
CA CYS A 230 -3.08 0.11 -9.89
C CYS A 230 -4.12 0.99 -9.18
N GLY A 231 -4.66 0.49 -8.07
CA GLY A 231 -5.53 1.27 -7.21
C GLY A 231 -5.27 1.00 -5.74
N LEU A 232 -5.77 1.91 -4.91
CA LEU A 232 -5.81 1.79 -3.46
C LEU A 232 -7.25 2.05 -3.02
N LEU A 233 -7.93 1.01 -2.53
CA LEU A 233 -9.24 1.13 -1.92
C LEU A 233 -9.07 1.39 -0.43
N VAL A 234 -9.66 2.48 0.06
CA VAL A 234 -9.56 2.92 1.45
C VAL A 234 -10.94 2.89 2.11
N ILE A 235 -11.05 2.18 3.23
CA ILE A 235 -12.21 2.15 4.12
C ILE A 235 -11.94 3.10 5.28
N ASN A 236 -12.93 3.91 5.66
CA ASN A 236 -12.82 4.98 6.65
C ASN A 236 -11.67 5.96 6.35
N PRO A 237 -11.54 6.48 5.11
CA PRO A 237 -10.47 7.40 4.78
C PRO A 237 -10.47 8.63 5.71
N PRO A 238 -9.29 9.11 6.15
CA PRO A 238 -9.20 10.38 6.86
C PRO A 238 -9.79 11.54 6.04
N TYR A 239 -10.38 12.52 6.71
CA TYR A 239 -10.91 13.72 6.06
C TYR A 239 -9.86 14.38 5.14
N GLY A 240 -10.28 14.72 3.92
CA GLY A 240 -9.43 15.31 2.88
C GLY A 240 -8.72 14.30 1.98
N PHE A 241 -8.91 12.99 2.20
CA PHE A 241 -8.23 11.95 1.40
C PHE A 241 -8.52 12.05 -0.10
N GLU A 242 -9.77 12.27 -0.51
CA GLU A 242 -10.13 12.31 -1.94
C GLU A 242 -9.39 13.43 -2.70
N ALA A 243 -9.35 14.63 -2.11
CA ALA A 243 -8.63 15.76 -2.68
C ALA A 243 -7.12 15.47 -2.73
N ALA A 244 -6.54 15.03 -1.61
CA ALA A 244 -5.12 14.71 -1.56
C ALA A 244 -4.72 13.58 -2.51
N ALA A 245 -5.54 12.53 -2.62
CA ALA A 245 -5.30 11.44 -3.55
C ALA A 245 -5.35 11.93 -5.01
N SER A 246 -6.28 12.83 -5.33
CA SER A 246 -6.35 13.46 -6.67
C SER A 246 -5.08 14.26 -6.97
N ASP A 247 -4.63 15.10 -6.05
CA ASP A 247 -3.44 15.93 -6.21
C ASP A 247 -2.17 15.07 -6.33
N ILE A 248 -2.02 14.05 -5.47
CA ILE A 248 -0.91 13.08 -5.52
C ILE A 248 -0.89 12.33 -6.85
N MET A 249 -2.04 11.82 -7.31
CA MET A 249 -2.10 11.07 -8.56
C MET A 249 -1.90 11.96 -9.78
N ALA A 250 -2.37 13.21 -9.77
CA ALA A 250 -2.07 14.18 -10.81
C ALA A 250 -0.56 14.45 -10.91
N ALA A 251 0.11 14.63 -9.77
CA ALA A 251 1.57 14.78 -9.71
C ALA A 251 2.32 13.54 -10.23
N LEU A 252 1.83 12.33 -9.90
CA LEU A 252 2.39 11.08 -10.42
C LEU A 252 2.19 10.95 -11.93
N VAL A 253 1.00 11.26 -12.47
CA VAL A 253 0.75 11.25 -13.93
C VAL A 253 1.72 12.22 -14.61
N ALA A 254 1.83 13.45 -14.12
CA ALA A 254 2.70 14.46 -14.71
C ALA A 254 4.19 14.04 -14.75
N ARG A 255 4.63 13.21 -13.80
CA ARG A 255 6.03 12.77 -13.72
C ARG A 255 6.31 11.44 -14.38
N LEU A 256 5.37 10.50 -14.37
CA LEU A 256 5.58 9.11 -14.75
C LEU A 256 4.95 8.73 -16.09
N ALA A 257 3.98 9.51 -16.58
CA ALA A 257 3.38 9.25 -17.89
C ALA A 257 4.40 9.52 -19.01
N ASP A 258 4.44 8.59 -19.97
CA ASP A 258 5.13 8.76 -21.26
C ASP A 258 4.14 9.03 -22.40
N ASP A 259 2.86 8.72 -22.19
CA ASP A 259 1.80 8.73 -23.19
C ASP A 259 0.58 9.56 -22.72
N PHE A 260 -0.24 10.01 -23.68
CA PHE A 260 -1.44 10.83 -23.44
C PHE A 260 -2.61 10.09 -22.77
N ASP A 261 -2.57 8.75 -22.72
CA ASP A 261 -3.65 7.92 -22.16
C ASP A 261 -3.49 7.61 -20.65
N ALA A 262 -2.45 8.15 -20.02
CA ALA A 262 -2.28 8.08 -18.58
C ALA A 262 -3.36 8.91 -17.86
N GLY A 263 -3.78 8.44 -16.69
CA GLY A 263 -4.84 9.11 -15.95
C GLY A 263 -5.03 8.53 -14.55
N PHE A 264 -5.98 9.13 -13.84
CA PHE A 264 -6.37 8.69 -12.53
C PHE A 264 -7.88 8.92 -12.31
N ASP A 265 -8.43 8.25 -11.31
CA ASP A 265 -9.80 8.45 -10.85
C ASP A 265 -9.85 8.31 -9.33
N VAL A 266 -10.69 9.12 -8.68
CA VAL A 266 -11.00 9.01 -7.25
C VAL A 266 -12.51 8.86 -7.13
N ALA A 267 -12.95 7.65 -6.83
CA ALA A 267 -14.35 7.29 -6.81
C ALA A 267 -14.80 6.86 -5.41
N ARG A 268 -15.89 7.45 -4.93
CA ARG A 268 -16.58 6.98 -3.72
C ARG A 268 -17.40 5.73 -4.07
N ILE A 269 -16.99 4.60 -3.51
CA ILE A 269 -17.62 3.30 -3.73
C ILE A 269 -18.84 3.12 -2.80
N ALA A 270 -18.73 3.62 -1.56
CA ALA A 270 -19.81 3.63 -0.58
C ALA A 270 -19.82 4.93 0.22
N ASN A 271 -21.03 5.45 0.47
CA ASN A 271 -21.24 6.66 1.27
C ASN A 271 -21.05 6.38 2.78
N GLU A 272 -20.94 7.46 3.55
CA GLU A 272 -20.83 7.47 5.03
C GLU A 272 -22.05 6.86 5.77
#